data_AF-A0A7Y3AC87-F1
#
_entry.id   AF-A0A7Y3AC87-F1
#
_cell.length_a   1.000
_cell.length_b   1.000
_cell.length_c   1.000
_cell.angle_alpha   90.00
_cell.angle_beta   90.00
_cell.angle_gamma   90.00
#
_symmetry.space_group_name_H-M   'P 1'
#
loop_
_entity.id
_entity.type
_entity.pdbx_description
1 polymer ?
#
loop_
_entity_poly.entity_id
_entity_poly.type
_entity_poly.pdbx_seq_one_letter_code
_entity_poly.pdbx_strand_id
1 'polypeptide(L)'
;MNETAIESIRSFFPEFVVKEVLGNVVMDIAPQRLEETLGRLKAYPDLGFGLLVDITAIDYLTYPVKQDVRFYLVYTLRNWQKNWLLQIRTPVKDPTAGVPTCSAIWDAAIWAEREVFDQYGINFQGHPDLRRILNHWQFKGHPLRKDYDISQGQICYETDSMENEIRARLQVKGIDESTMKDINTEMMFLNLGPSHPATHGAIRILTALDGETIMANVNEIGYLHRGFEKTAEHRSYNQVIPLTDRLNYCSAMMNNVAYVKAVESWLGIEITERAQFMRVVLSEFFRVQDHLVCIAANLVDMGGLTNYW
;
A
#
# COMPACT_ATOMS: atom_id res chain seq x y z
N MET A 1 23.35 -9.67 -11.71
CA MET A 1 22.90 -8.45 -10.99
C MET A 1 22.49 -8.77 -9.56
N ASN A 2 21.79 -9.88 -9.30
CA ASN A 2 21.46 -10.32 -7.95
C ASN A 2 22.65 -10.88 -7.15
N GLU A 3 23.61 -11.55 -7.80
CA GLU A 3 24.79 -12.11 -7.13
C GLU A 3 25.57 -11.04 -6.35
N THR A 4 25.81 -9.87 -6.97
CA THR A 4 26.49 -8.75 -6.31
C THR A 4 25.68 -8.15 -5.16
N ALA A 5 24.35 -8.16 -5.25
CA ALA A 5 23.46 -7.74 -4.17
C ALA A 5 23.54 -8.72 -2.99
N ILE A 6 23.49 -10.03 -3.26
CA ILE A 6 23.57 -11.09 -2.24
C ILE A 6 24.93 -11.03 -1.52
N GLU A 7 26.03 -10.93 -2.25
CA GLU A 7 27.37 -10.82 -1.68
C GLU A 7 27.51 -9.59 -0.78
N SER A 8 27.04 -8.43 -1.26
CA SER A 8 27.07 -7.19 -0.48
C SER A 8 26.25 -7.33 0.80
N ILE A 9 25.01 -7.83 0.71
CA ILE A 9 24.13 -8.01 1.88
C ILE A 9 24.75 -9.00 2.87
N ARG A 10 25.27 -10.14 2.40
CA ARG A 10 25.95 -11.13 3.26
C ARG A 10 27.18 -10.57 3.94
N SER A 11 27.90 -9.65 3.30
CA SER A 11 29.06 -8.99 3.92
C SER A 11 28.67 -8.08 5.08
N PHE A 12 27.51 -7.41 5.01
CA PHE A 12 27.03 -6.52 6.08
C PHE A 12 26.21 -7.26 7.15
N PHE A 13 25.62 -8.39 6.79
CA PHE A 13 24.76 -9.21 7.66
C PHE A 13 25.09 -10.71 7.55
N PRO A 14 26.28 -11.14 8.00
CA PRO A 14 26.70 -12.54 7.94
C PRO A 14 25.83 -13.47 8.81
N GLU A 15 25.09 -12.94 9.78
CA GLU A 15 24.21 -13.68 10.67
C GLU A 15 22.89 -14.11 10.03
N PHE A 16 22.48 -13.48 8.92
CA PHE A 16 21.17 -13.73 8.30
C PHE A 16 21.26 -14.68 7.10
N VAL A 17 20.21 -15.49 6.96
CA VAL A 17 20.07 -16.38 5.81
C VAL A 17 19.55 -15.58 4.63
N VAL A 18 20.44 -15.32 3.67
CA VAL A 18 20.11 -14.67 2.38
C VAL A 18 20.09 -15.71 1.29
N LYS A 19 18.96 -15.81 0.58
CA LYS A 19 18.72 -16.78 -0.50
C LYS A 19 18.16 -16.09 -1.74
N GLU A 20 18.35 -16.73 -2.89
CA GLU A 20 17.69 -16.33 -4.13
C GLU A 20 16.48 -17.22 -4.38
N VAL A 21 15.33 -16.62 -4.64
CA VAL A 21 14.07 -17.32 -4.96
C VAL A 21 13.48 -16.68 -6.19
N LEU A 22 13.41 -17.44 -7.29
CA LEU A 22 12.82 -16.99 -8.56
C LEU A 22 13.40 -15.66 -9.06
N GLY A 23 14.73 -15.49 -8.93
CA GLY A 23 15.41 -14.26 -9.34
C GLY A 23 15.20 -13.07 -8.39
N ASN A 24 14.68 -13.29 -7.18
CA ASN A 24 14.56 -12.27 -6.13
C ASN A 24 15.45 -12.62 -4.94
N VAL A 25 16.09 -11.61 -4.35
CA VAL A 25 16.87 -11.79 -3.13
C VAL A 25 15.92 -11.74 -1.93
N VAL A 26 15.95 -12.79 -1.11
CA VAL A 26 15.11 -12.93 0.08
C VAL A 26 15.99 -13.09 1.31
N MET A 27 15.68 -12.32 2.35
CA MET A 27 16.36 -12.36 3.64
C MET A 27 15.35 -12.62 4.76
N ASP A 28 15.59 -13.64 5.56
CA ASP A 28 14.75 -13.96 6.72
C ASP A 28 15.34 -13.30 7.98
N ILE A 29 14.52 -12.52 8.71
CA ILE A 29 14.96 -11.74 9.89
C ILE A 29 14.02 -12.02 11.06
N ALA A 30 14.57 -12.11 12.27
CA ALA A 30 13.78 -12.22 13.49
C ALA A 30 13.17 -10.86 13.90
N PRO A 31 11.94 -10.81 14.45
CA PRO A 31 11.28 -9.55 14.82
C PRO A 31 12.11 -8.62 15.71
N GLN A 32 12.93 -9.18 16.60
CA GLN A 32 13.76 -8.42 17.55
C GLN A 32 14.87 -7.62 16.89
N ARG A 33 15.33 -8.01 15.70
CA ARG A 33 16.38 -7.32 14.94
C ARG A 33 15.83 -6.54 13.74
N LEU A 34 14.50 -6.48 13.59
CA LEU A 34 13.84 -5.92 12.42
C LEU A 34 14.16 -4.44 12.22
N GLU A 35 13.89 -3.62 13.22
CA GLU A 35 14.08 -2.16 13.17
C GLU A 35 15.55 -1.80 12.91
N GLU A 36 16.48 -2.41 13.66
CA GLU A 36 17.93 -2.20 13.49
C GLU A 36 18.38 -2.56 12.06
N THR A 37 17.95 -3.71 11.56
CA THR A 37 18.39 -4.19 10.24
C THR A 37 17.82 -3.34 9.11
N LEU A 38 16.52 -3.00 9.19
CA LEU A 38 15.87 -2.09 8.23
C LEU A 38 16.54 -0.71 8.23
N GLY A 39 16.89 -0.19 9.41
CA GLY A 39 17.60 1.07 9.57
C GLY A 39 18.96 1.04 8.87
N ARG A 40 19.74 -0.04 9.07
CA ARG A 40 21.05 -0.23 8.42
C ARG A 40 20.93 -0.38 6.90
N LEU A 41 19.93 -1.11 6.41
CA LEU A 41 19.66 -1.28 4.96
C LEU A 41 19.37 0.04 4.26
N LYS A 42 18.65 0.95 4.92
CA LYS A 42 18.39 2.31 4.40
C LYS A 42 19.62 3.20 4.54
N ALA A 43 20.25 3.22 5.71
CA ALA A 43 21.26 4.20 6.07
C ALA A 43 22.64 3.95 5.45
N TYR A 44 23.03 2.70 5.23
CA TYR A 44 24.36 2.38 4.70
C TYR A 44 24.43 2.73 3.21
N PRO A 45 25.35 3.62 2.79
CA PRO A 45 25.44 4.05 1.39
C PRO A 45 25.68 2.91 0.40
N ASP A 46 26.41 1.88 0.82
CA ASP A 46 26.68 0.70 -0.01
C ASP A 46 25.45 -0.18 -0.24
N LEU A 47 24.44 -0.11 0.63
CA LEU A 47 23.19 -0.85 0.51
C LEU A 47 22.07 0.02 -0.08
N GLY A 48 21.89 1.23 0.43
CA GLY A 48 21.09 2.29 -0.18
C GLY A 48 19.65 1.94 -0.52
N PHE A 49 18.96 1.12 0.30
CA PHE A 49 17.55 0.77 0.10
C PHE A 49 16.63 1.93 0.49
N GLY A 50 16.63 2.98 -0.34
CA GLY A 50 15.89 4.21 -0.10
C GLY A 50 14.38 4.09 -0.31
N LEU A 51 13.93 3.13 -1.11
CA LEU A 51 12.52 2.97 -1.49
C LEU A 51 11.91 1.73 -0.83
N LEU A 52 10.94 1.95 0.05
CA LEU A 52 10.00 0.92 0.47
C LEU A 52 8.93 0.78 -0.63
N VAL A 53 8.89 -0.39 -1.27
CA VAL A 53 7.96 -0.67 -2.37
C VAL A 53 6.62 -1.15 -1.84
N ASP A 54 6.64 -2.08 -0.87
CA ASP A 54 5.43 -2.70 -0.33
C ASP A 54 5.68 -3.33 1.05
N ILE A 55 4.63 -3.42 1.86
CA ILE A 55 4.58 -4.26 3.07
C ILE A 55 3.32 -5.09 2.99
N THR A 56 3.47 -6.41 2.98
CA THR A 56 2.34 -7.35 2.95
C THR A 56 2.56 -8.48 3.93
N ALA A 57 1.54 -9.28 4.20
CA ALA A 57 1.66 -10.46 5.05
C ALA A 57 1.18 -11.73 4.34
N ILE A 58 1.70 -12.86 4.79
CA ILE A 58 1.32 -14.19 4.31
C ILE A 58 0.72 -14.94 5.48
N ASP A 59 -0.51 -15.44 5.31
CA ASP A 59 -1.18 -16.35 6.25
C ASP A 59 -1.01 -17.80 5.77
N TYR A 60 -0.17 -18.55 6.47
CA TYR A 60 0.17 -19.95 6.18
C TYR A 60 -0.81 -20.97 6.80
N LEU A 61 -1.94 -20.53 7.39
CA LEU A 61 -2.88 -21.42 8.08
C LEU A 61 -3.30 -22.66 7.26
N THR A 62 -3.60 -22.48 5.97
CA THR A 62 -4.03 -23.56 5.06
C THR A 62 -2.94 -24.05 4.12
N TYR A 63 -1.69 -23.62 4.34
CA TYR A 63 -0.59 -23.96 3.44
C TYR A 63 -0.21 -25.45 3.57
N PRO A 64 0.04 -26.17 2.47
CA PRO A 64 0.29 -27.63 2.52
C PRO A 64 1.50 -28.04 3.36
N VAL A 65 2.55 -27.20 3.39
CA VAL A 65 3.76 -27.45 4.18
C VAL A 65 3.66 -26.72 5.51
N LYS A 66 3.61 -27.47 6.61
CA LYS A 66 3.54 -26.88 7.95
C LYS A 66 4.68 -25.89 8.18
N GLN A 67 4.33 -24.66 8.54
CA GLN A 67 5.27 -23.63 8.97
C GLN A 67 5.31 -23.54 10.50
N ASP A 68 6.41 -23.03 11.04
CA ASP A 68 6.57 -22.84 12.49
C ASP A 68 5.70 -21.71 13.04
N VAL A 69 5.34 -20.74 12.20
CA VAL A 69 4.47 -19.62 12.54
C VAL A 69 3.37 -19.46 11.49
N ARG A 70 2.22 -18.92 11.91
CA ARG A 70 1.07 -18.67 11.03
C ARG A 70 1.35 -17.53 10.05
N PHE A 71 1.87 -16.40 10.55
CA PHE A 71 2.03 -15.19 9.76
C PHE A 71 3.49 -14.90 9.46
N TYR A 72 3.77 -14.51 8.22
CA TYR A 72 5.04 -13.88 7.85
C TYR A 72 4.76 -12.50 7.27
N LEU A 73 5.43 -11.49 7.80
CA LEU A 73 5.43 -10.16 7.24
C LEU A 73 6.53 -10.05 6.19
N VAL A 74 6.22 -9.44 5.04
CA VAL A 74 7.12 -9.30 3.90
C VAL A 74 7.28 -7.83 3.56
N TYR A 75 8.50 -7.32 3.67
CA TYR A 75 8.88 -5.99 3.22
C TYR A 75 9.58 -6.11 1.88
N THR A 76 9.12 -5.37 0.88
CA THR A 76 9.79 -5.29 -0.42
C THR A 76 10.52 -3.95 -0.52
N LEU A 77 11.84 -3.99 -0.62
CA LEU A 77 12.72 -2.83 -0.65
C LEU A 77 13.44 -2.73 -1.99
N ARG A 78 13.65 -1.51 -2.46
CA ARG A 78 14.39 -1.25 -3.70
C ARG A 78 15.50 -0.23 -3.50
N ASN A 79 16.68 -0.56 -4.03
CA ASN A 79 17.72 0.41 -4.29
C ASN A 79 17.57 0.90 -5.74
N TRP A 80 17.31 2.20 -5.92
CA TRP A 80 17.12 2.80 -7.24
C TRP A 80 18.42 2.87 -8.05
N GLN A 81 19.54 3.23 -7.41
CA GLN A 81 20.83 3.45 -8.07
C GLN A 81 21.44 2.15 -8.62
N LYS A 82 21.39 1.08 -7.83
CA LYS A 82 21.95 -0.23 -8.17
C LYS A 82 20.91 -1.17 -8.80
N ASN A 83 19.65 -0.73 -8.86
CA ASN A 83 18.51 -1.52 -9.32
C ASN A 83 18.37 -2.88 -8.61
N TRP A 84 18.59 -2.88 -7.28
CA TRP A 84 18.46 -4.08 -6.45
C TRP A 84 17.06 -4.15 -5.83
N LEU A 85 16.49 -5.35 -5.81
CA LEU A 85 15.23 -5.65 -5.13
C LEU A 85 15.50 -6.68 -4.03
N LEU A 86 15.11 -6.34 -2.81
CA LEU A 86 15.27 -7.19 -1.63
C LEU A 86 13.91 -7.41 -0.97
N GLN A 87 13.57 -8.67 -0.71
CA GLN A 87 12.42 -9.04 0.09
C GLN A 87 12.88 -9.51 1.46
N ILE A 88 12.34 -8.90 2.50
CA ILE A 88 12.63 -9.25 3.89
C ILE A 88 11.42 -9.95 4.46
N ARG A 89 11.61 -11.11 5.05
CA ARG A 89 10.53 -11.86 5.68
C ARG A 89 10.76 -11.98 7.17
N THR A 90 9.73 -11.66 7.94
CA THR A 90 9.77 -11.68 9.40
C THR A 90 8.64 -12.54 9.95
N PRO A 91 8.93 -13.59 10.73
CA PRO A 91 7.91 -14.43 11.33
C PRO A 91 7.16 -13.70 12.44
N VAL A 92 5.83 -13.74 12.43
CA VAL A 92 4.98 -13.13 13.47
C VAL A 92 4.27 -14.24 14.24
N LYS A 93 4.71 -14.46 15.49
CA LYS A 93 4.15 -15.50 16.38
C LYS A 93 2.80 -15.09 16.96
N ASP A 94 2.72 -13.86 17.44
CA ASP A 94 1.52 -13.29 18.03
C ASP A 94 1.16 -12.00 17.27
N PRO A 95 0.08 -12.00 16.47
CA PRO A 95 -0.33 -10.82 15.71
C PRO A 95 -0.78 -9.66 16.61
N THR A 96 -1.23 -9.94 17.85
CA THR A 96 -1.67 -8.90 18.79
C THR A 96 -0.50 -8.22 19.49
N ALA A 97 0.54 -8.99 19.87
CA ALA A 97 1.80 -8.42 20.32
C ALA A 97 2.50 -7.64 19.21
N GLY A 98 2.37 -8.11 17.95
CA GLY A 98 2.82 -7.39 16.77
C GLY A 98 4.33 -7.38 16.57
N VAL A 99 4.80 -6.46 15.72
CA VAL A 99 6.23 -6.19 15.45
C VAL A 99 6.52 -4.69 15.56
N PRO A 100 7.78 -4.25 15.71
CA PRO A 100 8.13 -2.83 15.64
C PRO A 100 7.71 -2.20 14.30
N THR A 101 7.18 -0.99 14.33
CA THR A 101 6.93 -0.20 13.10
C THR A 101 8.22 0.18 12.42
N CYS A 102 8.23 0.27 11.09
CA CYS A 102 9.29 0.93 10.33
C CYS A 102 8.89 2.32 9.81
N SER A 103 7.81 2.91 10.32
CA SER A 103 7.36 4.26 9.91
C SER A 103 8.40 5.35 10.19
N ALA A 104 9.21 5.20 11.24
CA ALA A 104 10.32 6.11 11.53
C ALA A 104 11.48 5.98 10.52
N ILE A 105 11.55 4.85 9.80
CA ILE A 105 12.57 4.60 8.77
C ILE A 105 12.03 5.06 7.42
N TRP A 106 10.83 4.66 7.02
CA TRP A 106 10.15 5.15 5.81
C TRP A 106 8.74 5.62 6.14
N ASP A 107 8.44 6.90 5.90
CA ASP A 107 7.10 7.46 6.12
C ASP A 107 6.01 6.73 5.32
N ALA A 108 6.36 6.19 4.15
CA ALA A 108 5.47 5.39 3.32
C ALA A 108 4.94 4.13 4.04
N ALA A 109 5.63 3.64 5.07
CA ALA A 109 5.19 2.47 5.84
C ALA A 109 3.90 2.74 6.61
N ILE A 110 3.55 4.00 6.91
CA ILE A 110 2.35 4.33 7.69
C ILE A 110 1.09 3.73 7.06
N TRP A 111 0.99 3.77 5.73
CA TRP A 111 -0.19 3.26 5.04
C TRP A 111 -0.13 1.75 4.84
N ALA A 112 1.03 1.23 4.47
CA ALA A 112 1.20 -0.21 4.23
C ALA A 112 1.06 -1.03 5.53
N GLU A 113 1.56 -0.53 6.66
CA GLU A 113 1.38 -1.18 7.97
C GLU A 113 -0.09 -1.14 8.43
N ARG A 114 -0.80 -0.03 8.18
CA ARG A 114 -2.25 0.04 8.41
C ARG A 114 -3.03 -0.94 7.55
N GLU A 115 -2.64 -1.12 6.29
CA GLU A 115 -3.25 -2.12 5.41
C GLU A 115 -3.05 -3.54 5.96
N VAL A 116 -1.83 -3.88 6.37
CA VAL A 116 -1.53 -5.18 6.98
C VAL A 116 -2.33 -5.37 8.29
N PHE A 117 -2.41 -4.35 9.12
CA PHE A 117 -3.24 -4.38 10.32
C PHE A 117 -4.73 -4.60 9.98
N ASP A 118 -5.25 -3.89 9.00
CA ASP A 118 -6.66 -3.98 8.61
C ASP A 118 -6.99 -5.38 8.04
N GLN A 119 -6.14 -5.87 7.14
CA GLN A 119 -6.38 -7.10 6.37
C GLN A 119 -5.95 -8.39 7.08
N TYR A 120 -4.91 -8.34 7.91
CA TYR A 120 -4.35 -9.50 8.62
C TYR A 120 -4.35 -9.35 10.14
N GLY A 121 -4.63 -8.18 10.70
CA GLY A 121 -4.71 -7.95 12.14
C GLY A 121 -3.39 -8.08 12.88
N ILE A 122 -2.27 -7.80 12.20
CA ILE A 122 -0.94 -7.75 12.79
C ILE A 122 -0.71 -6.33 13.31
N ASN A 123 -0.40 -6.19 14.59
CA ASN A 123 -0.13 -4.90 15.21
C ASN A 123 1.30 -4.42 14.94
N PHE A 124 1.48 -3.09 14.93
CA PHE A 124 2.77 -2.43 14.77
C PHE A 124 3.06 -1.52 15.97
N GLN A 125 4.09 -1.85 16.74
CA GLN A 125 4.47 -1.14 17.95
C GLN A 125 5.12 0.20 17.58
N GLY A 126 4.62 1.30 18.15
CA GLY A 126 5.10 2.65 17.87
C GLY A 126 4.49 3.32 16.63
N HIS A 127 3.56 2.66 15.94
CA HIS A 127 2.91 3.23 14.76
C HIS A 127 2.03 4.44 15.13
N PRO A 128 2.11 5.58 14.41
CA PRO A 128 1.45 6.83 14.82
C PRO A 128 -0.08 6.83 14.70
N ASP A 129 -0.65 6.08 13.74
CA ASP A 129 -2.09 6.02 13.48
C ASP A 129 -2.53 4.61 13.05
N LEU A 130 -2.50 3.64 13.97
CA LEU A 130 -2.83 2.25 13.64
C LEU A 130 -4.34 1.99 13.69
N ARG A 131 -5.05 2.48 12.68
CA ARG A 131 -6.47 2.21 12.44
C ARG A 131 -6.69 1.61 11.06
N ARG A 132 -7.89 1.05 10.84
CA ARG A 132 -8.32 0.51 9.55
C ARG A 132 -8.18 1.56 8.44
N ILE A 133 -7.98 1.09 7.20
CA ILE A 133 -7.73 1.97 6.05
C ILE A 133 -8.51 1.55 4.81
N LEU A 134 -8.72 0.26 4.61
CA LEU A 134 -9.45 -0.31 3.48
C LEU A 134 -10.87 -0.71 3.86
N ASN A 135 -11.07 -1.26 5.05
CA ASN A 135 -12.37 -1.62 5.60
C ASN A 135 -12.96 -0.47 6.42
N HIS A 136 -14.30 -0.41 6.50
CA HIS A 136 -14.98 0.57 7.32
C HIS A 136 -14.68 0.40 8.82
N TRP A 137 -14.76 1.49 9.58
CA TRP A 137 -14.35 1.51 11.00
C TRP A 137 -15.12 0.51 11.89
N GLN A 138 -16.38 0.20 11.55
CA GLN A 138 -17.18 -0.82 12.26
C GLN A 138 -16.89 -2.27 11.83
N PHE A 139 -16.02 -2.48 10.85
CA PHE A 139 -15.73 -3.80 10.31
C PHE A 139 -15.09 -4.70 11.37
N LYS A 140 -15.59 -5.94 11.48
CA LYS A 140 -15.14 -6.93 12.45
C LYS A 140 -14.33 -8.03 11.75
N GLY A 141 -13.14 -8.32 12.25
CA GLY A 141 -12.24 -9.32 11.66
C GLY A 141 -11.29 -8.75 10.62
N HIS A 142 -10.66 -9.65 9.86
CA HIS A 142 -9.51 -9.38 8.99
C HIS A 142 -9.65 -10.19 7.69
N PRO A 143 -10.08 -9.57 6.57
CA PRO A 143 -10.57 -10.29 5.39
C PRO A 143 -9.56 -11.22 4.71
N LEU A 144 -8.27 -10.89 4.71
CA LEU A 144 -7.24 -11.67 4.03
C LEU A 144 -6.71 -12.84 4.85
N ARG A 145 -7.21 -13.03 6.09
CA ARG A 145 -6.92 -14.25 6.83
C ARG A 145 -7.63 -15.45 6.20
N LYS A 146 -7.02 -16.63 6.30
CA LYS A 146 -7.58 -17.86 5.70
C LYS A 146 -8.83 -18.37 6.41
N ASP A 147 -9.00 -18.02 7.68
CA ASP A 147 -10.17 -18.35 8.51
C ASP A 147 -11.32 -17.33 8.36
N TYR A 148 -11.16 -16.26 7.57
CA TYR A 148 -12.25 -15.32 7.27
C TYR A 148 -13.12 -15.83 6.12
N ASP A 149 -14.43 -15.86 6.33
CA ASP A 149 -15.42 -16.24 5.31
C ASP A 149 -15.65 -15.11 4.31
N ILE A 150 -15.41 -15.39 3.04
CA ILE A 150 -15.60 -14.43 1.95
C ILE A 150 -17.05 -13.97 1.77
N SER A 151 -18.03 -14.78 2.19
CA SER A 151 -19.45 -14.45 2.08
C SER A 151 -19.95 -13.54 3.21
N GLN A 152 -19.11 -13.29 4.23
CA GLN A 152 -19.43 -12.47 5.38
C GLN A 152 -19.37 -10.97 5.02
N GLY A 153 -20.43 -10.49 4.37
CA GLY A 153 -20.66 -9.07 4.14
C GLY A 153 -21.00 -8.34 5.45
N GLN A 154 -20.48 -7.13 5.62
CA GLN A 154 -20.74 -6.30 6.79
C GLN A 154 -21.24 -4.93 6.35
N ILE A 155 -22.29 -4.44 7.00
CA ILE A 155 -22.90 -3.15 6.72
C ILE A 155 -22.33 -2.14 7.72
N CYS A 156 -21.97 -0.95 7.22
CA CYS A 156 -21.65 0.19 8.05
C CYS A 156 -22.96 0.93 8.40
N TYR A 157 -23.31 0.95 9.68
CA TYR A 157 -24.52 1.58 10.19
C TYR A 157 -24.31 3.04 10.59
N GLU A 158 -23.07 3.41 10.92
CA GLU A 158 -22.73 4.73 11.45
C GLU A 158 -21.68 5.42 10.58
N THR A 159 -21.83 6.74 10.45
CA THR A 159 -20.86 7.57 9.74
C THR A 159 -19.63 7.81 10.60
N ASP A 160 -18.45 7.63 10.02
CA ASP A 160 -17.19 7.99 10.67
C ASP A 160 -17.02 9.53 10.67
N SER A 161 -16.82 10.11 11.84
CA SER A 161 -16.63 11.55 12.01
C SER A 161 -15.14 11.88 12.05
N MET A 162 -14.71 12.77 11.15
CA MET A 162 -13.34 13.28 11.12
C MET A 162 -13.09 14.42 12.11
N GLU A 163 -14.07 14.79 12.93
CA GLU A 163 -13.98 15.93 13.84
C GLU A 163 -12.84 15.79 14.85
N ASN A 164 -12.66 14.60 15.42
CA ASN A 164 -11.60 14.33 16.38
C ASN A 164 -10.22 14.53 15.74
N GLU A 165 -10.04 14.06 14.51
CA GLU A 165 -8.77 14.14 13.80
C GLU A 165 -8.44 15.59 13.42
N ILE A 166 -9.41 16.36 12.92
CA ILE A 166 -9.15 17.75 12.56
C ILE A 166 -8.84 18.61 13.78
N ARG A 167 -9.54 18.38 14.90
CA ARG A 167 -9.26 19.08 16.17
C ARG A 167 -7.88 18.74 16.71
N ALA A 168 -7.46 17.47 16.64
CA ALA A 168 -6.10 17.08 17.02
C ALA A 168 -5.04 17.77 16.15
N ARG A 169 -5.26 17.87 14.83
CA ARG A 169 -4.35 18.58 13.91
C ARG A 169 -4.27 20.08 14.22
N LEU A 170 -5.39 20.72 14.54
CA LEU A 170 -5.43 22.12 14.95
C LEU A 170 -4.65 22.34 16.25
N GLN A 171 -4.82 21.46 17.24
CA GLN A 171 -4.11 21.51 18.51
C GLN A 171 -2.59 21.38 18.33
N VAL A 172 -2.12 20.44 17.50
CA VAL A 172 -0.68 20.28 17.19
C VAL A 172 -0.10 21.52 16.54
N LYS A 173 -0.89 22.23 15.72
CA LYS A 173 -0.50 23.50 15.10
C LYS A 173 -0.61 24.70 16.05
N GLY A 174 -1.10 24.51 17.28
CA GLY A 174 -1.34 25.59 18.23
C GLY A 174 -2.42 26.58 17.77
N ILE A 175 -3.37 26.12 16.94
CA ILE A 175 -4.46 26.94 16.43
C ILE A 175 -5.67 26.74 17.34
N ASP A 176 -6.06 27.79 18.04
CA ASP A 176 -7.30 27.87 18.81
C ASP A 176 -8.25 28.92 18.22
N GLU A 177 -9.44 29.05 18.81
CA GLU A 177 -10.42 30.08 18.42
C GLU A 177 -9.89 31.51 18.61
N SER A 178 -8.86 31.71 19.44
CA SER A 178 -8.22 33.01 19.67
C SER A 178 -7.11 33.34 18.68
N THR A 179 -6.69 32.37 17.86
CA THR A 179 -5.62 32.49 16.87
C THR A 179 -6.10 33.12 15.54
N MET A 180 -7.40 33.39 15.41
CA MET A 180 -7.99 34.03 14.23
C MET A 180 -7.31 35.38 13.98
N LYS A 181 -6.71 35.54 12.80
CA LYS A 181 -5.92 36.73 12.47
C LYS A 181 -6.80 37.90 12.03
N ASP A 182 -7.94 37.56 11.43
CA ASP A 182 -8.93 38.53 11.01
C ASP A 182 -9.96 38.73 12.12
N ILE A 183 -10.12 39.99 12.51
CA ILE A 183 -10.80 40.43 13.75
C ILE A 183 -12.32 40.14 13.72
N ASN A 184 -12.84 39.54 12.63
CA ASN A 184 -14.26 39.24 12.41
C ASN A 184 -14.54 37.86 11.78
N THR A 185 -13.59 36.91 11.80
CA THR A 185 -13.82 35.57 11.23
C THR A 185 -13.87 34.50 12.31
N GLU A 186 -14.89 33.65 12.25
CA GLU A 186 -14.96 32.41 13.01
C GLU A 186 -14.34 31.27 12.18
N MET A 187 -13.73 30.29 12.85
CA MET A 187 -13.20 29.11 12.17
C MET A 187 -14.35 28.31 11.55
N MET A 188 -14.31 28.16 10.22
CA MET A 188 -15.33 27.43 9.47
C MET A 188 -14.85 26.01 9.18
N PHE A 189 -15.66 25.01 9.51
CA PHE A 189 -15.46 23.62 9.10
C PHE A 189 -16.26 23.35 7.83
N LEU A 190 -15.56 23.10 6.72
CA LEU A 190 -16.16 22.82 5.43
C LEU A 190 -15.83 21.39 4.99
N ASN A 191 -16.86 20.62 4.66
CA ASN A 191 -16.70 19.30 4.06
C ASN A 191 -16.65 19.43 2.54
N LEU A 192 -15.47 19.19 1.96
CA LEU A 192 -15.23 19.20 0.53
C LEU A 192 -15.33 17.77 -0.02
N GLY A 193 -16.30 17.57 -0.92
CA GLY A 193 -16.58 16.27 -1.52
C GLY A 193 -17.54 15.38 -0.71
N PRO A 194 -17.87 14.17 -1.20
CA PRO A 194 -17.49 13.64 -2.50
C PRO A 194 -18.20 14.42 -3.62
N SER A 195 -17.41 15.02 -4.51
CA SER A 195 -17.95 15.68 -5.70
C SER A 195 -18.57 14.60 -6.62
N HIS A 196 -19.47 15.00 -7.52
CA HIS A 196 -20.23 14.15 -8.46
C HIS A 196 -19.48 12.87 -8.90
N PRO A 197 -20.14 11.72 -9.18
CA PRO A 197 -19.48 10.47 -9.65
C PRO A 197 -18.54 10.59 -10.88
N ALA A 198 -18.45 11.77 -11.50
CA ALA A 198 -17.58 12.13 -12.61
C ALA A 198 -16.32 12.93 -12.21
N THR A 199 -16.19 13.37 -10.94
CA THR A 199 -14.96 13.93 -10.37
C THR A 199 -14.16 12.82 -9.69
N HIS A 200 -12.84 12.99 -9.58
CA HIS A 200 -11.91 11.92 -9.19
C HIS A 200 -12.15 11.36 -7.79
N GLY A 201 -12.96 10.29 -7.74
CA GLY A 201 -13.06 9.38 -6.61
C GLY A 201 -13.97 9.82 -5.46
N ALA A 202 -14.09 8.91 -4.49
CA ALA A 202 -14.85 9.09 -3.26
C ALA A 202 -14.02 9.81 -2.16
N ILE A 203 -13.16 10.75 -2.57
CA ILE A 203 -12.31 11.48 -1.62
C ILE A 203 -13.17 12.54 -0.93
N ARG A 204 -13.14 12.53 0.40
CA ARG A 204 -13.79 13.50 1.28
C ARG A 204 -12.72 14.24 2.06
N ILE A 205 -12.73 15.57 2.01
CA ILE A 205 -11.74 16.42 2.68
C ILE A 205 -12.48 17.33 3.66
N LEU A 206 -12.36 17.07 4.96
CA LEU A 206 -12.81 18.00 5.98
C LEU A 206 -11.75 19.07 6.19
N THR A 207 -12.10 20.33 5.97
CA THR A 207 -11.18 21.46 6.01
C THR A 207 -11.62 22.45 7.08
N ALA A 208 -10.66 22.92 7.89
CA ALA A 208 -10.81 24.02 8.81
C ALA A 208 -10.22 25.28 8.16
N LEU A 209 -11.03 26.32 8.04
CA LEU A 209 -10.74 27.55 7.31
C LEU A 209 -10.80 28.77 8.23
N ASP A 210 -9.90 29.72 8.00
CA ASP A 210 -10.00 31.12 8.45
C ASP A 210 -10.09 31.98 7.19
N GLY A 211 -11.32 32.40 6.83
CA GLY A 211 -11.60 33.01 5.53
C GLY A 211 -11.20 32.11 4.36
N GLU A 212 -10.24 32.57 3.55
CA GLU A 212 -9.69 31.84 2.40
C GLU A 212 -8.48 30.96 2.77
N THR A 213 -8.00 31.02 4.02
CA THR A 213 -6.79 30.32 4.46
C THR A 213 -7.13 28.94 5.03
N ILE A 214 -6.47 27.90 4.51
CA ILE A 214 -6.57 26.53 5.04
C ILE A 214 -5.72 26.39 6.30
N MET A 215 -6.38 26.21 7.44
CA MET A 215 -5.73 26.02 8.74
C MET A 215 -5.35 24.55 8.96
N ALA A 216 -6.27 23.63 8.67
CA ALA A 216 -6.04 22.20 8.71
C ALA A 216 -6.97 21.47 7.74
N ASN A 217 -6.57 20.27 7.32
CA ASN A 217 -7.45 19.35 6.60
C ASN A 217 -7.28 17.92 7.12
N VAL A 218 -8.30 17.12 6.92
CA VAL A 218 -8.32 15.67 7.09
C VAL A 218 -8.88 15.07 5.82
N ASN A 219 -8.13 14.14 5.22
CA ASN A 219 -8.50 13.48 3.98
C ASN A 219 -8.96 12.05 4.28
N GLU A 220 -10.16 11.72 3.82
CA GLU A 220 -10.69 10.36 3.78
C GLU A 220 -10.71 9.89 2.32
N ILE A 221 -9.99 8.81 2.05
CA ILE A 221 -9.82 8.23 0.70
C ILE A 221 -11.00 7.36 0.23
N GLY A 222 -11.98 7.12 1.12
CA GLY A 222 -13.12 6.25 0.87
C GLY A 222 -12.77 4.75 0.86
N TYR A 223 -13.81 3.91 0.95
CA TYR A 223 -13.69 2.46 0.98
C TYR A 223 -13.85 1.88 -0.43
N LEU A 224 -12.75 1.73 -1.17
CA LEU A 224 -12.73 1.22 -2.55
C LEU A 224 -12.21 -0.22 -2.69
N HIS A 225 -11.72 -0.81 -1.59
CA HIS A 225 -11.16 -2.16 -1.62
C HIS A 225 -12.24 -3.19 -1.94
N ARG A 226 -12.00 -4.01 -2.97
CA ARG A 226 -12.98 -4.99 -3.50
C ARG A 226 -12.69 -6.44 -3.09
N GLY A 227 -11.64 -6.69 -2.32
CA GLY A 227 -11.24 -8.03 -1.87
C GLY A 227 -10.90 -8.98 -3.02
N PHE A 228 -10.28 -8.48 -4.09
CA PHE A 228 -9.93 -9.31 -5.25
C PHE A 228 -8.95 -10.41 -4.88
N GLU A 229 -8.03 -10.11 -3.97
CA GLU A 229 -7.02 -11.00 -3.40
C GLU A 229 -7.70 -12.19 -2.72
N LYS A 230 -8.65 -11.92 -1.81
CA LYS A 230 -9.42 -12.97 -1.13
C LYS A 230 -10.23 -13.79 -2.11
N THR A 231 -10.84 -13.13 -3.10
CA THR A 231 -11.64 -13.82 -4.11
C THR A 231 -10.79 -14.64 -5.08
N ALA A 232 -9.50 -14.31 -5.26
CA ALA A 232 -8.58 -15.08 -6.10
C ALA A 232 -8.20 -16.43 -5.46
N GLU A 233 -8.28 -16.58 -4.13
CA GLU A 233 -7.95 -17.82 -3.42
C GLU A 233 -8.78 -19.04 -3.86
N HIS A 234 -10.02 -18.79 -4.32
CA HIS A 234 -10.97 -19.82 -4.75
C HIS A 234 -11.06 -19.96 -6.28
N ARG A 235 -10.10 -19.39 -7.03
CA ARG A 235 -10.12 -19.37 -8.49
C ARG A 235 -8.87 -20.03 -9.08
N SER A 236 -9.02 -20.62 -10.26
CA SER A 236 -7.87 -21.08 -11.04
C SER A 236 -7.11 -19.90 -11.63
N TYR A 237 -5.85 -20.10 -12.02
CA TYR A 237 -4.99 -19.02 -12.49
C TYR A 237 -5.60 -18.20 -13.63
N ASN A 238 -6.27 -18.88 -14.57
CA ASN A 238 -6.93 -18.23 -15.72
C ASN A 238 -8.15 -17.40 -15.32
N GLN A 239 -8.86 -17.81 -14.27
CA GLN A 239 -10.06 -17.11 -13.79
C GLN A 239 -9.72 -15.83 -13.01
N VAL A 240 -8.46 -15.63 -12.63
CA VAL A 240 -7.97 -14.41 -11.95
C VAL A 240 -7.64 -13.30 -12.95
N ILE A 241 -7.32 -13.62 -14.22
CA ILE A 241 -6.99 -12.61 -15.24
C ILE A 241 -8.11 -11.54 -15.39
N PRO A 242 -9.40 -11.90 -15.44
CA PRO A 242 -10.46 -10.89 -15.47
C PRO A 242 -10.60 -10.04 -14.19
N LEU A 243 -10.02 -10.49 -13.06
CA LEU A 243 -9.94 -9.67 -11.84
C LEU A 243 -8.83 -8.63 -11.96
N THR A 244 -7.67 -9.02 -12.50
CA THR A 244 -6.52 -8.14 -12.68
C THR A 244 -6.80 -7.04 -13.72
N ASP A 245 -7.64 -7.32 -14.72
CA ASP A 245 -8.17 -6.30 -15.63
C ASP A 245 -8.87 -5.15 -14.91
N ARG A 246 -9.53 -5.43 -13.78
CA ARG A 246 -10.33 -4.46 -13.05
C ARG A 246 -9.51 -3.58 -12.11
N LEU A 247 -8.21 -3.87 -11.94
CA LEU A 247 -7.34 -3.09 -11.06
C LEU A 247 -7.02 -1.71 -11.63
N ASN A 248 -6.95 -1.57 -12.96
CA ASN A 248 -6.82 -0.30 -13.65
C ASN A 248 -7.66 -0.34 -14.93
N TYR A 249 -8.62 0.58 -15.06
CA TYR A 249 -9.51 0.64 -16.21
C TYR A 249 -8.84 1.24 -17.46
N CYS A 250 -7.76 2.00 -17.31
CA CYS A 250 -6.98 2.57 -18.42
C CYS A 250 -5.90 1.60 -18.94
N SER A 251 -5.22 0.88 -18.04
CA SER A 251 -4.10 0.00 -18.37
C SER A 251 -4.25 -1.44 -17.86
N ALA A 252 -5.45 -2.00 -18.00
CA ALA A 252 -5.81 -3.36 -17.60
C ALA A 252 -4.77 -4.43 -18.00
N MET A 253 -4.25 -4.35 -19.23
CA MET A 253 -3.28 -5.31 -19.75
C MET A 253 -1.95 -5.32 -18.99
N MET A 254 -1.50 -4.18 -18.45
CA MET A 254 -0.28 -4.12 -17.64
C MET A 254 -0.42 -4.92 -16.34
N ASN A 255 -1.60 -4.87 -15.71
CA ASN A 255 -1.90 -5.68 -14.52
C ASN A 255 -1.93 -7.18 -14.87
N ASN A 256 -2.53 -7.54 -16.01
CA ASN A 256 -2.52 -8.92 -16.49
C ASN A 256 -1.10 -9.42 -16.75
N VAL A 257 -0.25 -8.61 -17.39
CA VAL A 257 1.14 -8.97 -17.63
C VAL A 257 1.89 -9.19 -16.31
N ALA A 258 1.69 -8.33 -15.31
CA ALA A 258 2.30 -8.51 -13.99
C ALA A 258 1.88 -9.84 -13.34
N TYR A 259 0.58 -10.13 -13.31
CA TYR A 259 0.04 -11.36 -12.73
C TYR A 259 0.48 -12.62 -13.50
N VAL A 260 0.28 -12.63 -14.82
CA VAL A 260 0.61 -13.79 -15.66
C VAL A 260 2.12 -14.07 -15.64
N LYS A 261 2.96 -13.04 -15.62
CA LYS A 261 4.42 -13.21 -15.50
C LYS A 261 4.82 -13.84 -14.16
N ALA A 262 4.13 -13.53 -13.07
CA ALA A 262 4.34 -14.20 -11.79
C ALA A 262 3.98 -15.70 -11.86
N VAL A 263 2.83 -16.02 -12.45
CA VAL A 263 2.38 -17.42 -12.65
C VAL A 263 3.32 -18.19 -13.58
N GLU A 264 3.74 -17.60 -14.70
CA GLU A 264 4.69 -18.20 -15.64
C GLU A 264 6.03 -18.50 -14.97
N SER A 265 6.53 -17.56 -14.15
CA SER A 265 7.78 -17.73 -13.41
C SER A 265 7.68 -18.88 -12.40
N TRP A 266 6.54 -19.04 -11.72
CA TRP A 266 6.30 -20.17 -10.81
C TRP A 266 6.23 -21.51 -11.51
N LEU A 267 5.71 -21.53 -12.74
CA LEU A 267 5.61 -22.75 -13.55
C LEU A 267 6.88 -23.02 -14.37
N GLY A 268 7.88 -22.12 -14.35
CA GLY A 268 9.08 -22.23 -15.17
C GLY A 268 8.81 -22.14 -16.67
N ILE A 269 7.77 -21.41 -17.07
CA ILE A 269 7.37 -21.27 -18.48
C ILE A 269 8.11 -20.09 -19.12
N GLU A 270 8.86 -20.36 -20.17
CA GLU A 270 9.44 -19.34 -21.03
C GLU A 270 8.53 -19.04 -22.23
N ILE A 271 8.13 -17.79 -22.37
CA ILE A 271 7.32 -17.34 -23.50
C ILE A 271 8.19 -16.98 -24.71
N THR A 272 7.62 -17.10 -25.92
CA THR A 272 8.32 -16.77 -27.17
C THR A 272 8.76 -15.30 -27.22
N GLU A 273 9.85 -15.01 -27.93
CA GLU A 273 10.37 -13.66 -28.14
C GLU A 273 9.29 -12.72 -28.71
N ARG A 274 8.47 -13.21 -29.66
CA ARG A 274 7.32 -12.48 -30.20
C ARG A 274 6.32 -12.08 -29.10
N ALA A 275 6.03 -12.97 -28.15
CA ALA A 275 5.12 -12.67 -27.05
C ALA A 275 5.71 -11.63 -26.09
N GLN A 276 7.01 -11.72 -25.80
CA GLN A 276 7.73 -10.72 -25.00
C GLN A 276 7.67 -9.34 -25.66
N PHE A 277 7.96 -9.28 -26.96
CA PHE A 277 7.91 -8.04 -27.74
C PHE A 277 6.50 -7.41 -27.72
N MET A 278 5.45 -8.21 -27.96
CA MET A 278 4.07 -7.72 -27.90
C MET A 278 3.71 -7.17 -26.51
N ARG A 279 4.12 -7.86 -25.43
CA ARG A 279 3.87 -7.39 -24.06
C ARG A 279 4.57 -6.05 -23.79
N VAL A 280 5.81 -5.89 -24.21
CA VAL A 280 6.57 -4.63 -24.04
C VAL A 280 5.90 -3.50 -24.80
N VAL A 281 5.64 -3.68 -26.10
CA VAL A 281 5.03 -2.64 -26.94
C VAL A 281 3.66 -2.22 -26.39
N LEU A 282 2.79 -3.18 -26.08
CA LEU A 282 1.47 -2.86 -25.55
C LEU A 282 1.54 -2.20 -24.17
N SER A 283 2.47 -2.63 -23.30
CA SER A 283 2.65 -2.00 -21.99
C SER A 283 3.11 -0.55 -22.12
N GLU A 284 3.98 -0.24 -23.07
CA GLU A 284 4.40 1.15 -23.33
C GLU A 284 3.26 2.01 -23.89
N PHE A 285 2.40 1.46 -24.75
CA PHE A 285 1.18 2.16 -25.19
C PHE A 285 0.26 2.47 -24.01
N PHE A 286 0.02 1.49 -23.14
CA PHE A 286 -0.82 1.69 -21.95
C PHE A 286 -0.20 2.67 -20.95
N ARG A 287 1.13 2.67 -20.77
CA ARG A 287 1.83 3.65 -19.93
C ARG A 287 1.63 5.09 -20.46
N VAL A 288 1.75 5.29 -21.77
CA VAL A 288 1.50 6.60 -22.39
C VAL A 288 0.03 6.99 -22.22
N GLN A 289 -0.90 6.06 -22.46
CA GLN A 289 -2.34 6.30 -22.28
C GLN A 289 -2.66 6.72 -20.83
N ASP A 290 -2.13 6.03 -19.83
CA ASP A 290 -2.32 6.38 -18.41
C ASP A 290 -1.82 7.79 -18.10
N HIS A 291 -0.65 8.17 -18.61
CA HIS A 291 -0.14 9.53 -18.43
C HIS A 291 -1.02 10.58 -19.10
N LEU A 292 -1.50 10.34 -20.33
CA LEU A 292 -2.38 11.26 -21.04
C LEU A 292 -3.72 11.42 -20.33
N VAL A 293 -4.32 10.33 -19.85
CA VAL A 293 -5.55 10.37 -19.06
C VAL A 293 -5.34 11.14 -17.77
N CYS A 294 -4.25 10.88 -17.04
CA CYS A 294 -3.91 11.60 -15.81
C CYS A 294 -3.73 13.11 -16.06
N ILE A 295 -3.00 13.50 -17.11
CA ILE A 295 -2.82 14.92 -17.47
C ILE A 295 -4.16 15.56 -17.84
N ALA A 296 -4.97 14.89 -18.68
CA ALA A 296 -6.28 15.39 -19.08
C ALA A 296 -7.22 15.55 -17.87
N ALA A 297 -7.25 14.57 -16.97
CA ALA A 297 -7.99 14.62 -15.71
C ALA A 297 -7.61 15.84 -14.85
N ASN A 298 -6.30 16.07 -14.65
CA ASN A 298 -5.82 17.22 -13.89
C ASN A 298 -6.18 18.56 -14.56
N LEU A 299 -6.13 18.63 -15.90
CA LEU A 299 -6.55 19.84 -16.62
C LEU A 299 -8.01 20.16 -16.39
N VAL A 300 -8.89 19.15 -16.34
CA VAL A 300 -10.31 19.34 -16.03
C VAL A 300 -10.49 19.93 -14.62
N ASP A 301 -9.81 19.39 -13.62
CA ASP A 301 -9.92 19.87 -12.23
C ASP A 301 -9.38 21.29 -12.04
N MET A 302 -8.37 21.66 -12.81
CA MET A 302 -7.82 23.01 -12.84
C MET A 302 -8.71 24.01 -13.59
N GLY A 303 -9.89 23.60 -14.06
CA GLY A 303 -10.80 24.45 -14.84
C GLY A 303 -10.36 24.65 -16.29
N GLY A 304 -9.45 23.82 -16.80
CA GLY A 304 -9.00 23.80 -18.20
C GLY A 304 -10.02 23.21 -19.18
N LEU A 305 -11.30 23.22 -18.81
CA LEU A 305 -12.40 22.87 -19.71
C LEU A 305 -12.68 24.06 -20.64
N THR A 306 -12.58 23.84 -21.95
CA THR A 306 -13.21 24.73 -22.91
C THR A 306 -14.69 24.37 -22.98
N ASN A 307 -15.56 25.35 -22.77
CA ASN A 307 -17.02 25.20 -22.69
C ASN A 307 -17.71 24.96 -24.05
N TYR A 308 -17.08 24.19 -24.93
CA TYR A 308 -17.66 23.68 -26.17
C TYR A 308 -18.02 22.20 -25.98
N TRP A 309 -19.19 21.96 -25.41
CA TRP A 309 -19.89 20.68 -25.43
C TRP A 309 -20.91 20.64 -26.56
#